data_AF-A0A2W0BGF2-F1
#
_entry.id   AF-A0A2W0BGF2-F1
#
_cell.length_a   1.000
_cell.length_b   1.000
_cell.length_c   1.000
_cell.angle_alpha   90.00
_cell.angle_beta   90.00
_cell.angle_gamma   90.00
#
_symmetry.space_group_name_H-M   'P 1'
#
loop_
_entity.id
_entity.type
_entity.pdbx_description
1 polymer ?
#
loop_
_entity_poly.entity_id
_entity_poly.type
_entity_poly.pdbx_seq_one_letter_code
_entity_poly.pdbx_strand_id
1 'polypeptide(L)'
;MARFVGDVMNELDLNGIYAEYERSDGRGLSAYHPLLLMRLLLYGYSIGVTSSRAIEKATYDNVAFRYLAADQHPDHDTIASFRQEHLETLAGLFLQALRLCGKAGLVKLGNVAIDGTKILANASTRRSATHQKLSERERYWETAVERLLAEAQRTDEQEDRRFGKGQS
;
A
#
# COMPACT_ATOMS: atom_id res chain seq x y z
N MET A 1 -7.20 -3.36 -13.39
CA MET A 1 -6.67 -3.23 -12.01
C MET A 1 -5.74 -2.04 -11.89
N ALA A 2 -4.66 -1.93 -12.68
CA ALA A 2 -3.77 -0.75 -12.65
C ALA A 2 -4.50 0.60 -12.86
N ARG A 3 -5.38 0.68 -13.87
CA ARG A 3 -6.22 1.88 -14.10
C ARG A 3 -7.11 2.23 -12.91
N PHE A 4 -7.71 1.21 -12.30
CA PHE A 4 -8.54 1.36 -11.09
C PHE A 4 -7.72 1.84 -9.88
N VAL A 5 -6.46 1.41 -9.71
CA VAL A 5 -5.59 1.97 -8.68
C VAL A 5 -5.22 3.42 -8.98
N GLY A 6 -4.99 3.76 -10.26
CA GLY A 6 -4.89 5.16 -10.68
C GLY A 6 -6.13 5.98 -10.31
N ASP A 7 -7.32 5.43 -10.51
CA ASP A 7 -8.60 6.07 -10.17
C ASP A 7 -8.78 6.20 -8.64
N VAL A 8 -8.49 5.15 -7.86
CA VAL A 8 -8.51 5.18 -6.38
C VAL A 8 -7.53 6.22 -5.84
N MET A 9 -6.35 6.34 -6.45
CA MET A 9 -5.34 7.30 -6.05
C MET A 9 -5.75 8.75 -6.26
N ASN A 10 -6.63 9.02 -7.22
CA ASN A 10 -7.21 10.35 -7.41
C ASN A 10 -8.28 10.69 -6.35
N GLU A 11 -8.84 9.67 -5.70
CA GLU A 11 -9.89 9.79 -4.68
C GLU A 11 -9.34 9.75 -3.24
N LEU A 12 -8.05 9.43 -3.06
CA LEU A 12 -7.40 9.41 -1.75
C LEU A 12 -7.07 10.84 -1.28
N ASP A 13 -7.23 11.10 0.02
CA ASP A 13 -6.74 12.34 0.62
C ASP A 13 -5.23 12.25 0.85
N LEU A 14 -4.48 12.87 -0.05
CA LEU A 14 -3.02 12.85 -0.07
C LEU A 14 -2.39 14.04 0.68
N ASN A 15 -3.21 14.93 1.26
CA ASN A 15 -2.74 16.18 1.88
C ASN A 15 -1.75 15.96 3.02
N GLY A 16 -1.88 14.86 3.78
CA GLY A 16 -0.93 14.52 4.86
C GLY A 16 0.50 14.33 4.34
N ILE A 17 0.65 13.71 3.17
CA ILE A 17 1.96 13.48 2.55
C ILE A 17 2.49 14.75 1.90
N TYR A 18 1.64 15.49 1.19
CA TYR A 18 2.06 16.77 0.62
C TYR A 18 2.49 17.75 1.70
N ALA A 19 1.79 17.80 2.84
CA ALA A 19 2.14 18.68 3.96
C ALA A 19 3.46 18.28 4.64
N GLU A 20 3.77 16.98 4.77
CA GLU A 20 5.09 16.54 5.24
C GLU A 20 6.21 16.93 4.26
N TYR A 21 5.93 16.88 2.96
CA TYR A 21 6.91 17.16 1.92
C TYR A 21 7.14 18.67 1.70
N GLU A 22 6.09 19.49 1.75
CA GLU A 22 6.17 20.96 1.68
C GLU A 22 6.87 21.57 2.90
N ARG A 23 6.84 20.87 4.05
CA ARG A 23 7.57 21.25 5.27
C ARG A 23 9.05 20.89 5.23
N SER A 24 9.49 20.07 4.28
CA SER A 24 10.88 19.71 4.08
C SER A 24 11.51 20.72 3.11
N ASP A 25 12.51 21.48 3.57
CA ASP A 25 13.16 22.60 2.85
C ASP A 25 13.96 22.18 1.58
N GLY A 26 13.53 21.17 0.84
CA GLY A 26 14.24 20.59 -0.31
C GLY A 26 15.51 19.80 0.05
N ARG A 27 15.90 19.79 1.32
CA ARG A 27 17.08 19.08 1.84
C ARG A 27 16.67 17.70 2.35
N GLY A 28 16.53 16.74 1.43
CA GLY A 28 16.18 15.36 1.75
C GLY A 28 15.04 14.78 0.92
N LEU A 29 14.63 15.43 -0.17
CA LEU A 29 13.70 14.85 -1.13
C LEU A 29 14.24 13.48 -1.55
N SER A 30 13.54 12.40 -1.20
CA SER A 30 13.74 11.10 -1.84
C SER A 30 13.80 11.31 -3.36
N ALA A 31 14.70 10.61 -4.05
CA ALA A 31 14.85 10.72 -5.51
C ALA A 31 13.52 10.50 -6.26
N TYR A 32 12.53 9.92 -5.59
CA TYR A 32 11.20 9.65 -6.09
C TYR A 32 10.13 10.49 -5.41
N HIS A 33 9.11 10.86 -6.20
CA HIS A 33 7.92 11.51 -5.69
C HIS A 33 7.18 10.58 -4.71
N PRO A 34 6.77 11.02 -3.50
CA PRO A 34 6.12 10.19 -2.49
C PRO A 34 4.90 9.41 -3.00
N LEU A 35 4.10 10.04 -3.86
CA LEU A 35 2.95 9.37 -4.49
C LEU A 35 3.31 8.17 -5.36
N LEU A 36 4.48 8.20 -6.00
CA LEU A 36 4.95 7.09 -6.81
C LEU A 36 5.21 5.88 -5.91
N LEU A 37 5.98 6.07 -4.84
CA LEU A 37 6.29 5.01 -3.88
C LEU A 37 5.01 4.49 -3.20
N MET A 38 4.08 5.38 -2.84
CA MET A 38 2.78 4.98 -2.31
C MET A 38 1.96 4.15 -3.31
N ARG A 39 1.88 4.58 -4.59
CA ARG A 39 1.15 3.83 -5.62
C ARG A 39 1.67 2.40 -5.76
N LEU A 40 2.99 2.23 -5.69
CA LEU A 40 3.63 0.91 -5.76
C LEU A 40 3.29 0.06 -4.55
N LEU A 41 3.39 0.61 -3.34
CA LEU A 41 3.03 -0.09 -2.10
C LEU A 41 1.54 -0.47 -2.10
N LEU A 42 0.64 0.47 -2.38
CA LEU A 42 -0.81 0.23 -2.40
C LEU A 42 -1.19 -0.83 -3.42
N TYR A 43 -0.66 -0.73 -4.64
CA TYR A 43 -0.93 -1.70 -5.69
C TYR A 43 -0.36 -3.08 -5.34
N GLY A 44 0.93 -3.14 -4.99
CA GLY A 44 1.60 -4.39 -4.67
C GLY A 44 0.89 -5.13 -3.55
N TYR A 45 0.54 -4.41 -2.48
CA TYR A 45 -0.12 -5.02 -1.33
C TYR A 45 -1.51 -5.51 -1.70
N SER A 46 -2.25 -4.77 -2.51
CA SER A 46 -3.57 -5.20 -2.97
C SER A 46 -3.58 -6.52 -3.75
N ILE A 47 -2.43 -6.91 -4.32
CA ILE A 47 -2.26 -8.16 -5.07
C ILE A 47 -1.29 -9.14 -4.38
N GLY A 48 -0.91 -8.89 -3.12
CA GLY A 48 -0.06 -9.77 -2.32
C GLY A 48 1.45 -9.67 -2.58
N VAL A 49 1.91 -8.66 -3.30
CA VAL A 49 3.34 -8.36 -3.50
C VAL A 49 3.77 -7.35 -2.43
N THR A 50 4.37 -7.85 -1.35
CA THR A 50 4.66 -7.05 -0.14
C THR A 50 6.15 -6.78 0.11
N SER A 51 7.05 -7.62 -0.40
CA SER A 51 8.51 -7.41 -0.34
C SER A 51 8.90 -6.20 -1.19
N SER A 52 9.76 -5.32 -0.66
CA SER A 52 10.28 -4.18 -1.42
C SER A 52 11.12 -4.62 -2.61
N ARG A 53 11.86 -5.74 -2.50
CA ARG A 53 12.62 -6.33 -3.61
C ARG A 53 11.69 -6.91 -4.67
N ALA A 54 10.60 -7.54 -4.25
CA ALA A 54 9.57 -8.02 -5.17
C ALA A 54 8.88 -6.85 -5.89
N ILE A 55 8.63 -5.74 -5.21
CA ILE A 55 8.08 -4.51 -5.81
C ILE A 55 9.08 -3.89 -6.79
N GLU A 56 10.35 -3.71 -6.41
CA GLU A 56 11.42 -3.23 -7.28
C GLU A 56 11.46 -4.07 -8.56
N LYS A 57 11.59 -5.39 -8.43
CA LYS A 57 11.60 -6.32 -9.57
C LYS A 57 10.33 -6.19 -10.41
N ALA A 58 9.17 -6.04 -9.78
CA ALA A 58 7.91 -5.88 -10.52
C ALA A 58 7.86 -4.58 -11.33
N THR A 59 8.54 -3.50 -10.92
CA THR A 59 8.63 -2.30 -11.77
C THR A 59 9.29 -2.59 -13.11
N TYR A 60 10.21 -3.55 -13.17
CA TYR A 60 10.78 -4.06 -14.43
C TYR A 60 9.83 -5.08 -15.09
N ASP A 61 9.42 -6.13 -14.39
CA ASP A 61 8.85 -7.30 -15.06
C ASP A 61 7.33 -7.21 -15.31
N ASN A 62 6.65 -6.27 -14.66
CA ASN A 62 5.19 -6.18 -14.66
C ASN A 62 4.68 -4.85 -15.21
N VAL A 63 3.93 -4.91 -16.32
CA VAL A 63 3.38 -3.73 -17.02
C VAL A 63 2.54 -2.82 -16.10
N ALA A 64 1.81 -3.38 -15.13
CA ALA A 64 1.01 -2.58 -14.21
C ALA A 64 1.88 -1.77 -13.24
N PHE A 65 2.91 -2.39 -12.65
CA PHE A 65 3.86 -1.68 -11.79
C PHE A 65 4.65 -0.66 -12.59
N ARG A 66 5.14 -1.02 -13.77
CA ARG A 66 5.86 -0.11 -14.67
C ARG A 66 5.02 1.12 -15.03
N TYR A 67 3.74 0.93 -15.35
CA TYR A 67 2.79 2.03 -15.59
C TYR A 67 2.61 2.92 -14.35
N LEU A 68 2.41 2.32 -13.17
CA LEU A 68 2.23 3.07 -11.92
C LEU A 68 3.49 3.80 -11.47
N ALA A 69 4.66 3.26 -11.80
CA ALA A 69 5.96 3.87 -11.57
C ALA A 69 6.32 4.92 -12.65
N ALA A 70 5.48 5.12 -13.67
CA ALA A 70 5.83 5.95 -14.84
C ALA A 70 7.20 5.59 -15.44
N ASP A 71 7.47 4.29 -15.58
CA ASP A 71 8.73 3.71 -16.07
C ASP A 71 9.97 4.03 -15.19
N GLN A 72 9.76 4.44 -13.95
CA GLN A 72 10.81 4.57 -12.94
C GLN A 72 10.97 3.28 -12.16
N HIS A 73 12.16 3.08 -11.60
CA HIS A 73 12.53 1.82 -10.93
C HIS A 73 13.19 2.11 -9.57
N PRO A 74 12.42 2.58 -8.57
CA PRO A 74 12.94 2.74 -7.22
C PRO A 74 13.47 1.42 -6.69
N ASP A 75 14.68 1.47 -6.13
CA ASP A 75 15.28 0.31 -5.48
C ASP A 75 14.53 -0.07 -4.20
N HIS A 76 14.71 -1.32 -3.78
CA HIS A 76 14.08 -1.87 -2.58
C HIS A 76 14.42 -1.08 -1.32
N ASP A 77 15.63 -0.53 -1.20
CA ASP A 77 16.05 0.27 -0.06
C ASP A 77 15.23 1.56 0.06
N THR A 78 14.97 2.21 -1.08
CA THR A 78 14.14 3.42 -1.14
C THR A 78 12.70 3.12 -0.81
N ILE A 79 12.15 2.01 -1.34
CA ILE A 79 10.78 1.57 -1.05
C ILE A 79 10.62 1.22 0.43
N ALA A 80 11.59 0.46 0.98
CA ALA A 80 11.58 0.03 2.37
C ALA A 80 11.72 1.21 3.34
N SER A 81 12.64 2.13 3.07
CA SER A 81 12.85 3.34 3.88
C SER A 81 11.60 4.22 3.89
N PHE A 82 11.02 4.48 2.72
CA PHE A 82 9.78 5.26 2.61
C PHE A 82 8.63 4.63 3.41
N ARG A 83 8.49 3.30 3.36
CA ARG A 83 7.47 2.62 4.16
C ARG A 83 7.69 2.80 5.65
N GLN A 84 8.92 2.67 6.13
CA GLN A 84 9.26 2.82 7.55
C GLN A 84 9.01 4.24 8.05
N GLU A 85 9.37 5.24 7.24
CA GLU A 85 9.20 6.66 7.56
C GLU A 85 7.72 7.08 7.62
N HIS A 86 6.85 6.46 6.81
CA HIS A 86 5.45 6.87 6.66
C HIS A 86 4.43 5.80 7.07
N LEU A 87 4.78 4.91 8.02
CA LEU A 87 3.92 3.78 8.44
C LEU A 87 2.49 4.21 8.82
N GLU A 88 2.33 5.23 9.66
CA GLU A 88 1.02 5.69 10.13
C GLU A 88 0.18 6.27 8.97
N THR A 89 0.81 7.11 8.14
CA THR A 89 0.19 7.72 6.97
C THR A 89 -0.24 6.66 5.96
N LEU A 90 0.60 5.66 5.72
CA LEU A 90 0.27 4.52 4.86
C LEU A 90 -0.91 3.74 5.43
N ALA A 91 -0.93 3.45 6.73
CA ALA A 91 -2.04 2.73 7.36
C ALA A 91 -3.37 3.46 7.15
N GLY A 92 -3.39 4.78 7.37
CA GLY A 92 -4.56 5.62 7.13
C GLY A 92 -5.04 5.58 5.68
N LEU A 93 -4.11 5.64 4.71
CA LEU A 93 -4.43 5.60 3.28
C LEU A 93 -4.93 4.23 2.82
N PHE A 94 -4.35 3.14 3.32
CA PHE A 94 -4.85 1.79 3.07
C PHE A 94 -6.28 1.62 3.58
N LEU A 95 -6.60 2.16 4.76
CA LEU A 95 -7.97 2.15 5.28
C LEU A 95 -8.93 2.97 4.42
N GLN A 96 -8.51 4.13 3.92
CA GLN A 96 -9.29 4.92 2.98
C GLN A 96 -9.55 4.14 1.68
N ALA A 97 -8.52 3.50 1.11
CA ALA A 97 -8.65 2.68 -0.09
C ALA A 97 -9.62 1.50 0.12
N LEU A 98 -9.55 0.81 1.26
CA LEU A 98 -10.48 -0.26 1.63
C LEU A 98 -11.92 0.26 1.78
N ARG A 99 -12.11 1.44 2.39
CA ARG A 99 -13.42 2.11 2.49
C ARG A 99 -14.00 2.43 1.10
N LEU A 100 -13.19 3.00 0.21
CA LEU A 100 -13.60 3.34 -1.16
C LEU A 100 -13.99 2.08 -1.95
N CYS A 101 -13.19 1.02 -1.85
CA CYS A 101 -13.50 -0.26 -2.51
C CYS A 101 -14.75 -0.92 -1.96
N GLY A 102 -14.96 -0.84 -0.64
CA GLY A 102 -16.18 -1.29 0.02
C GLY A 102 -17.42 -0.53 -0.46
N LYS A 103 -17.33 0.80 -0.64
CA LYS A 103 -18.41 1.64 -1.17
C LYS A 103 -18.71 1.35 -2.65
N ALA A 104 -17.68 1.13 -3.46
CA ALA A 104 -17.82 0.85 -4.89
C ALA A 104 -18.32 -0.57 -5.21
N GLY A 105 -18.55 -1.43 -4.21
CA GLY A 105 -18.88 -2.83 -4.43
C GLY A 105 -17.73 -3.64 -5.04
N LEU A 106 -16.51 -3.10 -4.99
CA LEU A 106 -15.29 -3.70 -5.54
C LEU A 106 -14.60 -4.54 -4.47
N VAL A 107 -15.38 -5.50 -3.96
CA VAL A 107 -15.06 -6.43 -2.87
C VAL A 107 -13.75 -7.21 -3.10
N LYS A 108 -13.32 -7.32 -4.36
CA LYS A 108 -12.07 -7.99 -4.74
C LYS A 108 -10.82 -7.30 -4.21
N LEU A 109 -10.79 -5.97 -4.05
CA LEU A 109 -9.63 -5.29 -3.43
C LEU A 109 -9.60 -5.49 -1.91
N GLY A 110 -10.78 -5.69 -1.31
CA GLY A 110 -10.90 -6.02 0.10
C GLY A 110 -10.21 -7.35 0.42
N ASN A 111 -10.26 -8.32 -0.51
CA ASN A 111 -9.59 -9.62 -0.46
C ASN A 111 -8.08 -9.53 -0.69
N VAL A 112 -7.40 -8.66 0.06
CA VAL A 112 -5.94 -8.66 0.11
C VAL A 112 -5.48 -10.01 0.66
N ALA A 113 -4.58 -10.67 -0.07
CA ALA A 113 -4.03 -11.95 0.31
C ALA A 113 -2.81 -11.70 1.20
N ILE A 114 -2.95 -11.97 2.50
CA ILE A 114 -1.85 -12.04 3.44
C ILE A 114 -1.81 -13.46 3.96
N ASP A 115 -0.86 -14.24 3.46
CA ASP A 115 -0.47 -15.55 3.95
C ASP A 115 -1.63 -16.50 4.30
N GLY A 116 -2.50 -16.78 3.31
CA GLY A 116 -3.66 -17.67 3.47
C GLY A 116 -4.86 -17.05 4.20
N THR A 117 -4.72 -15.89 4.83
CA THR A 117 -5.84 -15.10 5.33
C THR A 117 -6.27 -14.12 4.24
N LYS A 118 -7.34 -14.47 3.52
CA LYS A 118 -8.09 -13.48 2.74
C LYS A 118 -8.56 -12.42 3.73
N ILE A 119 -8.20 -11.15 3.54
CA ILE A 119 -8.95 -10.06 4.16
C ILE A 119 -10.35 -10.14 3.54
N LEU A 120 -11.26 -10.94 4.09
CA LEU A 120 -12.59 -11.02 3.53
C LEU A 120 -13.28 -9.71 3.92
N ALA A 121 -13.26 -8.73 3.01
CA ALA A 121 -14.34 -7.79 2.96
C ALA A 121 -15.58 -8.60 2.59
N ASN A 122 -16.22 -9.26 3.55
CA ASN A 122 -17.53 -9.83 3.32
C ASN A 122 -18.48 -8.65 3.12
N ALA A 123 -18.63 -8.23 1.86
CA ALA A 123 -19.73 -7.40 1.45
C ALA A 123 -20.95 -8.31 1.47
N SER A 124 -21.59 -8.45 2.64
CA SER A 124 -22.96 -8.92 2.64
C SER A 124 -23.77 -7.95 1.79
N THR A 125 -24.13 -8.45 0.62
CA THR A 125 -24.95 -7.80 -0.37
C THR A 125 -26.21 -7.30 0.31
N ARG A 126 -26.43 -5.97 0.27
CA ARG A 126 -27.73 -5.29 0.48
C ARG A 126 -28.52 -5.67 1.74
N ARG A 127 -28.33 -4.92 2.83
CA ARG A 127 -29.36 -4.29 3.70
C ARG A 127 -28.70 -3.84 5.00
N SER A 128 -28.75 -2.53 5.27
CA SER A 128 -28.61 -1.95 6.61
C SER A 128 -27.53 -2.63 7.48
N ALA A 129 -26.25 -2.41 7.17
CA ALA A 129 -25.21 -2.68 8.17
C ALA A 129 -25.42 -1.71 9.34
N THR A 130 -25.72 -2.24 10.53
CA THR A 130 -25.83 -1.45 11.75
C THR A 130 -24.51 -0.74 12.03
N HIS A 131 -24.53 0.44 12.66
CA HIS A 131 -23.32 1.19 13.04
C HIS A 131 -22.27 0.31 13.73
N GLN A 132 -22.72 -0.63 14.59
CA GLN A 132 -21.85 -1.57 15.28
C GLN A 132 -21.07 -2.50 14.32
N LYS A 133 -21.74 -3.05 13.29
CA LYS A 133 -21.08 -3.90 12.27
C LYS A 133 -20.11 -3.11 11.39
N LEU A 134 -20.40 -1.83 11.15
CA LEU A 134 -19.47 -0.93 10.46
C LEU A 134 -18.22 -0.71 11.32
N SER A 135 -18.39 -0.45 12.61
CA SER A 135 -17.27 -0.23 13.55
C SER A 135 -16.40 -1.48 13.77
N GLU A 136 -17.00 -2.67 13.83
CA GLU A 136 -16.26 -3.94 13.95
C GLU A 136 -15.43 -4.21 12.70
N ARG A 137 -15.97 -3.90 11.51
CA ARG A 137 -15.27 -4.06 10.24
C ARG A 137 -14.11 -3.08 10.10
N GLU A 138 -14.29 -1.84 10.53
CA GLU A 138 -13.20 -0.85 10.50
C GLU A 138 -12.05 -1.25 11.43
N ARG A 139 -12.34 -1.69 12.66
CA ARG A 139 -11.32 -2.23 13.57
C ARG A 139 -10.60 -3.44 12.97
N TYR A 140 -11.33 -4.34 12.33
CA TYR A 140 -10.72 -5.47 11.64
C TYR A 140 -9.75 -5.02 10.53
N TRP A 141 -10.15 -4.02 9.73
CA TRP A 141 -9.28 -3.47 8.69
C TRP A 141 -8.04 -2.79 9.27
N GLU A 142 -8.19 -2.03 10.36
CA GLU A 142 -7.06 -1.40 11.08
C GLU A 142 -6.04 -2.45 11.49
N THR A 143 -6.47 -3.48 12.24
CA THR A 143 -5.58 -4.56 12.66
C THR A 143 -4.96 -5.31 11.48
N ALA A 144 -5.71 -5.52 10.40
CA ALA A 144 -5.19 -6.23 9.23
C ALA A 144 -4.13 -5.40 8.47
N VAL A 145 -4.33 -4.09 8.36
CA VAL A 145 -3.37 -3.16 7.73
C VAL A 145 -2.11 -3.02 8.56
N GLU A 146 -2.23 -2.90 9.89
CA GLU A 146 -1.07 -2.90 10.80
C GLU A 146 -0.25 -4.18 10.65
N ARG A 147 -0.92 -5.33 10.64
CA ARG A 147 -0.27 -6.63 10.46
C ARG A 147 0.45 -6.71 9.11
N LEU A 148 -0.20 -6.28 8.03
CA LEU A 148 0.36 -6.23 6.68
C LEU A 148 1.67 -5.43 6.63
N LEU A 149 1.66 -4.22 7.18
CA LEU A 149 2.82 -3.34 7.19
C LEU A 149 3.96 -3.93 8.02
N ALA A 150 3.64 -4.50 9.19
CA ALA A 150 4.62 -5.15 10.05
C ALA A 150 5.22 -6.42 9.44
N GLU A 151 4.45 -7.18 8.65
CA GLU A 151 4.94 -8.36 7.93
C GLU A 151 5.83 -7.94 6.75
N ALA A 152 5.43 -6.95 5.96
CA ALA A 152 6.26 -6.43 4.88
C ALA A 152 7.61 -5.94 5.39
N GLN A 153 7.63 -5.24 6.53
CA GLN A 153 8.88 -4.84 7.18
C GLN A 153 9.73 -6.06 7.60
N ARG A 154 9.11 -7.05 8.24
CA ARG A 154 9.82 -8.28 8.65
C ARG A 154 10.39 -9.06 7.47
N THR A 155 9.69 -9.07 6.33
CA THR A 155 10.17 -9.69 5.10
C THR A 155 11.41 -8.95 4.59
N ASP A 156 11.36 -7.63 4.49
CA ASP A 156 12.52 -6.86 4.03
C ASP A 156 13.74 -7.03 4.96
N GLU A 157 13.54 -7.03 6.28
CA GLU A 157 14.61 -7.28 7.24
C GLU A 157 15.23 -8.68 7.10
N GLN A 158 14.43 -9.69 6.77
CA GLN A 158 14.93 -11.05 6.50
C GLN A 158 15.69 -11.13 5.18
N GLU A 159 15.20 -10.46 4.15
CA GLU A 159 15.84 -10.39 2.84
C GLU A 159 17.18 -9.65 2.94
N ASP A 160 17.27 -8.56 3.69
CA ASP A 160 18.52 -7.83 3.94
C ASP A 160 19.56 -8.68 4.68
N ARG A 161 19.12 -9.49 5.66
CA ARG A 161 20.03 -10.46 6.32
C ARG A 161 20.54 -11.53 5.37
N ARG A 162 19.76 -11.89 4.35
CA ARG A 162 20.08 -12.98 3.41
C ARG A 162 20.92 -12.51 2.22
N PHE A 163 20.60 -11.35 1.67
CA PHE A 163 21.16 -10.85 0.42
C PHE A 163 22.07 -9.63 0.61
N GLY A 164 22.09 -9.03 1.80
CA GLY A 164 22.83 -7.81 2.08
C GLY A 164 22.01 -6.56 1.77
N LYS A 165 22.09 -5.57 2.66
CA LYS A 165 21.45 -4.27 2.49
C LYS A 165 22.04 -3.54 1.28
N GLY A 166 21.20 -3.01 0.39
CA GLY A 166 21.62 -2.28 -0.81
C GLY A 166 22.21 -3.12 -1.94
N GLN A 167 22.00 -4.45 -1.92
CA GLN A 167 22.39 -5.34 -3.04
C GLN A 167 21.13 -5.83 -3.74
N SER A 168 20.91 -5.49 -5.02
CA SER A 168 19.76 -5.98 -5.81
C SER A 168 19.91 -7.45 -6.22
#